data_AF-A0A9D2E1G0-F1
#
_entry.id   AF-A0A9D2E1G0-F1
#
_cell.length_a   1.000
_cell.length_b   1.000
_cell.length_c   1.000
_cell.angle_alpha   90.00
_cell.angle_beta   90.00
_cell.angle_gamma   90.00
#
_symmetry.space_group_name_H-M   'P 1'
#
loop_
_entity.id
_entity.type
_entity.pdbx_description
1 polymer ?
#
loop_
_entity_poly.entity_id
_entity_poly.type
_entity_poly.pdbx_seq_one_letter_code
_entity_poly.pdbx_strand_id
1 'polypeptide(L)'
;MKKINRKYLFGDECSSKILDFAEQQEYFSDRKLEIRTYDDATCLPAIFLNEDKKFTFCGGLLDKKNEYIPSSAIHALLGGVFNSGYLSSGYRMYGTYEFEECDYLDDTVFYGGWCTRQWGHFLLECICRLYPIAKNPEKYKDIKVVFLQPVDDYEIDGSYLEILELIGLKREQVVFLRKPTKFKSVIVADTCSEAGIFYTREYKFLINHLIQKAMEKPLKIKTHKKIYLSRKNWVFTDRDIGEDKIESFFNKNGFVSISPEKYTAVEQIHLMQNAEHVVCAVSTLPHNLLFAKDGIKATFINKICLPNLLQFLVDDVKNLDVTYIDAYRTLYPVHVGKGPFLFCVNKNLINYAKDNNMKMPDVFGPDKEDFLTYIRLVFSKINHLSEEEFLVLNSLFQNNTQDDFIFYSPRELIFKKYFHKIMWKLSLGKKNFHLEKYIKYKMKLNKMKEMYYQ
;
A
#
# COMPACT_ATOMS: atom_id res chain seq x y z
N MET A 1 -8.74 -20.77 -12.24
CA MET A 1 -8.87 -20.01 -10.97
C MET A 1 -7.63 -20.23 -10.15
N LYS A 2 -6.88 -19.16 -9.85
CA LYS A 2 -5.81 -19.22 -8.85
C LYS A 2 -6.47 -19.42 -7.49
N LYS A 3 -6.04 -20.43 -6.74
CA LYS A 3 -6.59 -20.72 -5.43
C LYS A 3 -5.61 -20.23 -4.39
N ILE A 4 -5.98 -19.19 -3.64
CA ILE A 4 -5.17 -18.68 -2.55
C ILE A 4 -5.21 -19.71 -1.42
N ASN A 5 -4.06 -20.05 -0.86
CA ASN A 5 -4.01 -20.98 0.27
C ASN A 5 -4.54 -20.31 1.54
N ARG A 6 -5.78 -20.64 1.92
CA ARG A 6 -6.47 -20.09 3.11
C ARG A 6 -6.23 -20.87 4.41
N LYS A 7 -5.37 -21.90 4.40
CA LYS A 7 -5.19 -22.84 5.53
C LYS A 7 -4.73 -22.18 6.84
N TYR A 8 -3.96 -21.10 6.75
CA TYR A 8 -3.33 -20.43 7.90
C TYR A 8 -3.96 -19.08 8.24
N LEU A 9 -5.24 -18.92 7.90
CA LEU A 9 -6.03 -17.73 8.20
C LEU A 9 -6.97 -17.97 9.39
N PHE A 10 -7.41 -16.92 10.06
CA PHE A 10 -8.45 -17.02 11.09
C PHE A 10 -9.83 -17.37 10.52
N GLY A 11 -10.04 -17.11 9.23
CA GLY A 11 -11.32 -17.34 8.54
C GLY A 11 -12.32 -16.21 8.77
N ASP A 12 -11.84 -14.99 8.94
CA ASP A 12 -12.70 -13.83 9.17
C ASP A 12 -13.49 -13.48 7.90
N GLU A 13 -14.75 -13.05 8.08
CA GLU A 13 -15.66 -12.74 6.96
C GLU A 13 -15.08 -11.67 6.03
N CYS A 14 -14.49 -10.61 6.60
CA CYS A 14 -13.84 -9.53 5.83
C CYS A 14 -12.72 -10.08 4.94
N SER A 15 -11.78 -10.84 5.52
CA SER A 15 -10.68 -11.45 4.77
C SER A 15 -11.20 -12.40 3.68
N SER A 16 -12.24 -13.17 3.96
CA SER A 16 -12.81 -14.14 3.02
C SER A 16 -13.44 -13.46 1.81
N LYS A 17 -14.25 -12.41 2.01
CA LYS A 17 -14.85 -11.63 0.91
C LYS A 17 -13.81 -11.03 -0.03
N ILE A 18 -12.72 -10.49 0.54
CA ILE A 18 -11.64 -9.89 -0.25
C ILE A 18 -10.88 -10.96 -1.05
N LEU A 19 -10.61 -12.11 -0.43
CA LEU A 19 -9.96 -13.22 -1.11
C LEU A 19 -10.85 -13.82 -2.21
N ASP A 20 -12.15 -13.95 -1.96
CA ASP A 20 -13.12 -14.40 -2.97
C ASP A 20 -13.15 -13.45 -4.17
N PHE A 21 -13.17 -12.13 -3.91
CA PHE A 21 -13.05 -11.13 -4.96
C PHE A 21 -11.75 -11.32 -5.75
N ALA A 22 -10.61 -11.42 -5.08
CA ALA A 22 -9.31 -11.53 -5.72
C ALA A 22 -9.18 -12.79 -6.61
N GLU A 23 -9.78 -13.91 -6.21
CA GLU A 23 -9.78 -15.16 -6.97
C GLU A 23 -10.69 -15.12 -8.21
N GLN A 24 -11.68 -14.21 -8.22
CA GLN A 24 -12.61 -14.01 -9.33
C GLN A 24 -12.17 -12.92 -10.32
N GLN A 25 -11.25 -12.04 -9.94
CA GLN A 25 -10.77 -10.97 -10.81
C GLN A 25 -9.87 -11.50 -11.93
N GLU A 26 -10.12 -11.01 -13.15
CA GLU A 26 -9.22 -11.16 -14.28
C GLU A 26 -8.45 -9.86 -14.50
N TYR A 27 -7.17 -9.85 -14.10
CA TYR A 27 -6.33 -8.65 -14.15
C TYR A 27 -5.69 -8.43 -15.53
N PHE A 28 -5.54 -9.47 -16.35
CA PHE A 28 -4.92 -9.31 -17.66
C PHE A 28 -5.90 -8.66 -18.64
N SER A 29 -5.45 -7.63 -19.35
CA SER A 29 -6.20 -7.00 -20.44
C SER A 29 -5.38 -7.06 -21.73
N ASP A 30 -5.99 -7.55 -22.80
CA ASP A 30 -5.41 -7.60 -24.15
C ASP A 30 -5.64 -6.32 -24.96
N ARG A 31 -6.20 -5.28 -24.31
CA ARG A 31 -6.53 -4.00 -24.92
C ARG A 31 -5.36 -3.42 -25.72
N LYS A 32 -5.67 -2.80 -26.85
CA LYS A 32 -4.70 -2.05 -27.62
C LYS A 32 -4.44 -0.71 -26.92
N LEU A 33 -3.18 -0.46 -26.59
CA LEU A 33 -2.75 0.84 -26.05
C LEU A 33 -2.42 1.79 -27.19
N GLU A 34 -2.83 3.04 -27.04
CA GLU A 34 -2.54 4.10 -28.01
C GLU A 34 -1.55 5.11 -27.45
N ILE A 35 -0.81 5.73 -28.37
CA ILE A 35 0.06 6.88 -28.10
C ILE A 35 -0.48 8.01 -28.95
N ARG A 36 -0.91 9.09 -28.30
CA ARG A 36 -1.53 10.26 -28.94
C ARG A 36 -0.64 11.47 -28.71
N THR A 37 -0.70 12.43 -29.61
CA THR A 37 -0.03 13.73 -29.47
C THR A 37 -1.10 14.80 -29.50
N TYR A 38 -1.05 15.72 -28.54
CA TYR A 38 -1.98 16.83 -28.42
C TYR A 38 -1.20 18.13 -28.56
N ASP A 39 -1.52 18.91 -29.58
CA ASP A 39 -0.93 20.23 -29.81
C ASP A 39 -1.57 21.26 -28.87
N ASP A 40 -0.76 22.24 -28.44
CA ASP A 40 -1.17 23.33 -27.54
C ASP A 40 -1.86 22.86 -26.25
N ALA A 41 -1.49 21.67 -25.76
CA ALA A 41 -2.05 21.07 -24.57
C ALA A 41 -1.47 21.70 -23.29
N THR A 42 -2.33 21.90 -22.29
CA THR A 42 -1.97 22.45 -20.98
C THR A 42 -1.84 21.34 -19.96
N CYS A 43 -0.70 21.25 -19.30
CA CYS A 43 -0.49 20.33 -18.19
C CYS A 43 -0.80 21.02 -16.87
N LEU A 44 -1.65 20.41 -16.06
CA LEU A 44 -2.09 20.89 -14.77
C LEU A 44 -1.39 20.10 -13.66
N PRO A 45 -0.66 20.77 -12.75
CA PRO A 45 -0.20 20.17 -11.50
C PRO A 45 -1.31 19.43 -10.74
N ALA A 46 -0.91 18.43 -9.95
CA ALA A 46 -1.85 17.73 -9.09
C ALA A 46 -2.12 18.58 -7.85
N ILE A 47 -3.38 19.00 -7.65
CA ILE A 47 -3.82 19.75 -6.47
C ILE A 47 -4.89 18.96 -5.71
N PHE A 48 -4.90 19.09 -4.38
CA PHE A 48 -5.91 18.46 -3.55
C PHE A 48 -7.15 19.36 -3.47
N LEU A 49 -8.28 18.93 -4.05
CA LEU A 49 -9.55 19.62 -3.89
C LEU A 49 -10.31 19.00 -2.72
N ASN A 50 -10.53 19.78 -1.66
CA ASN A 50 -11.14 19.28 -0.42
C ASN A 50 -12.66 19.45 -0.38
N GLU A 51 -13.31 19.83 -1.49
CA GLU A 51 -14.68 20.36 -1.42
C GLU A 51 -15.77 19.33 -1.10
N ASP A 52 -15.50 18.01 -1.18
CA ASP A 52 -16.54 16.98 -0.94
C ASP A 52 -16.07 15.72 -0.19
N LYS A 53 -15.02 15.80 0.63
CA LYS A 53 -14.47 14.64 1.39
C LYS A 53 -14.08 13.42 0.53
N LYS A 54 -13.88 13.58 -0.78
CA LYS A 54 -13.31 12.54 -1.65
C LYS A 54 -11.80 12.77 -1.72
N PHE A 55 -11.02 11.76 -1.33
CA PHE A 55 -9.55 11.77 -1.41
C PHE A 55 -9.07 11.67 -2.87
N THR A 56 -9.35 12.69 -3.69
CA THR A 56 -9.02 12.73 -5.12
C THR A 56 -8.29 14.03 -5.44
N PHE A 57 -7.20 13.93 -6.20
CA PHE A 57 -6.48 15.08 -6.73
C PHE A 57 -7.13 15.55 -8.04
N CYS A 58 -7.13 16.84 -8.32
CA CYS A 58 -7.41 17.37 -9.64
C CYS A 58 -6.09 17.73 -10.34
N GLY A 59 -6.06 17.59 -11.66
CA GLY A 59 -4.83 17.70 -12.44
C GLY A 59 -4.85 16.75 -13.64
N GLY A 60 -3.84 16.85 -14.51
CA GLY A 60 -3.77 16.09 -15.75
C GLY A 60 -3.50 17.00 -16.95
N LEU A 61 -4.17 16.74 -18.08
CA LEU A 61 -3.99 17.50 -19.31
C LEU A 61 -5.31 18.10 -19.80
N LEU A 62 -5.24 19.32 -20.31
CA LEU A 62 -6.27 19.96 -21.12
C LEU A 62 -5.82 20.02 -22.57
N ASP A 63 -6.73 19.87 -23.51
CA ASP A 63 -6.45 20.10 -24.93
C ASP A 63 -6.42 21.61 -25.27
N LYS A 64 -6.23 21.93 -26.56
CA LYS A 64 -6.18 23.31 -27.05
C LYS A 64 -7.47 24.12 -26.86
N LYS A 65 -8.60 23.45 -26.59
CA LYS A 65 -9.90 24.07 -26.29
C LYS A 65 -10.14 24.19 -24.79
N ASN A 66 -9.15 23.83 -23.97
CA ASN A 66 -9.23 23.70 -22.51
C ASN A 66 -10.18 22.58 -22.06
N GLU A 67 -10.45 21.59 -22.90
CA GLU A 67 -11.24 20.40 -22.53
C GLU A 67 -10.32 19.36 -21.89
N TYR A 68 -10.77 18.72 -20.81
CA TYR A 68 -9.97 17.70 -20.12
C TYR A 68 -9.73 16.48 -21.01
N ILE A 69 -8.47 16.02 -21.07
CA ILE A 69 -8.08 14.83 -21.81
C ILE A 69 -8.21 13.61 -20.90
N PRO A 70 -9.20 12.70 -21.10
CA PRO A 70 -9.48 11.61 -20.16
C PRO A 70 -8.32 10.62 -20.00
N SER A 71 -7.54 10.41 -21.06
CA SER A 71 -6.38 9.53 -21.04
C SER A 71 -5.25 10.02 -20.13
N SER A 72 -5.31 11.26 -19.63
CA SER A 72 -4.33 11.83 -18.68
C SER A 72 -4.62 11.50 -17.21
N ALA A 73 -5.81 10.95 -16.92
CA ALA A 73 -6.25 10.60 -15.58
C ALA A 73 -5.42 9.48 -14.94
N ILE A 74 -5.51 9.37 -13.61
CA ILE A 74 -4.96 8.26 -12.83
C ILE A 74 -6.10 7.55 -12.14
N HIS A 75 -6.32 6.31 -12.55
CA HIS A 75 -7.34 5.42 -12.01
C HIS A 75 -6.67 4.22 -11.35
N ALA A 76 -7.21 3.81 -10.21
CA ALA A 76 -6.67 2.69 -9.44
C ALA A 76 -7.74 2.13 -8.51
N LEU A 77 -7.47 0.95 -7.97
CA LEU A 77 -8.24 0.41 -6.87
C LEU A 77 -7.94 1.22 -5.61
N LEU A 78 -8.95 1.90 -5.07
CA LEU A 78 -8.81 2.79 -3.93
C LEU A 78 -8.85 1.98 -2.63
N GLY A 79 -7.70 1.40 -2.26
CA GLY A 79 -7.54 0.59 -1.04
C GLY A 79 -7.59 1.35 0.29
N GLY A 80 -8.35 2.45 0.41
CA GLY A 80 -8.29 3.34 1.57
C GLY A 80 -9.54 4.12 1.97
N VAL A 81 -10.69 3.97 1.31
CA VAL A 81 -11.91 4.71 1.68
C VAL A 81 -13.12 3.78 1.68
N PHE A 82 -13.30 3.06 2.79
CA PHE A 82 -14.45 2.21 3.07
C PHE A 82 -15.62 3.02 3.61
N ASN A 83 -16.12 4.01 2.88
CA ASN A 83 -17.38 4.67 3.25
C ASN A 83 -18.62 3.83 2.89
N SER A 84 -18.46 2.55 2.51
CA SER A 84 -19.60 1.72 2.07
C SER A 84 -19.41 0.20 2.12
N GLY A 85 -18.28 -0.33 2.62
CA GLY A 85 -18.07 -1.79 2.61
C GLY A 85 -17.88 -2.45 1.23
N TYR A 86 -17.79 -1.68 0.14
CA TYR A 86 -17.55 -2.19 -1.21
C TYR A 86 -16.17 -1.84 -1.76
N LEU A 87 -15.53 -2.82 -2.41
CA LEU A 87 -14.35 -2.61 -3.26
C LEU A 87 -14.76 -1.71 -4.42
N SER A 88 -14.16 -0.52 -4.51
CA SER A 88 -14.43 0.42 -5.60
C SER A 88 -13.13 0.87 -6.26
N SER A 89 -13.11 0.80 -7.58
CA SER A 89 -12.13 1.52 -8.38
C SER A 89 -12.54 2.99 -8.46
N GLY A 90 -11.55 3.88 -8.51
CA GLY A 90 -11.83 5.30 -8.63
C GLY A 90 -10.63 6.09 -9.09
N TYR A 91 -10.88 7.35 -9.41
CA TYR A 91 -9.84 8.27 -9.81
C TYR A 91 -9.06 8.73 -8.59
N ARG A 92 -7.76 8.45 -8.60
CA ARG A 92 -6.80 9.09 -7.71
C ARG A 92 -6.52 10.52 -8.14
N MET A 93 -6.47 10.73 -9.45
CA MET A 93 -6.32 12.06 -10.05
C MET A 93 -7.16 12.18 -11.31
N TYR A 94 -8.02 13.18 -11.36
CA TYR A 94 -8.87 13.48 -12.52
C TYR A 94 -9.42 14.90 -12.44
N GLY A 95 -9.65 15.50 -13.60
CA GLY A 95 -10.43 16.72 -13.73
C GLY A 95 -9.58 17.99 -13.76
N THR A 96 -10.28 19.12 -13.71
CA THR A 96 -9.72 20.45 -13.98
C THR A 96 -9.95 21.36 -12.79
N TYR A 97 -9.27 22.49 -12.77
CA TYR A 97 -9.48 23.58 -11.83
C TYR A 97 -9.17 24.92 -12.52
N GLU A 98 -9.68 26.01 -11.98
CA GLU A 98 -9.39 27.36 -12.50
C GLU A 98 -7.96 27.79 -12.15
N PHE A 99 -7.27 28.43 -13.08
CA PHE A 99 -5.92 28.96 -12.89
C PHE A 99 -5.76 30.28 -13.64
N GLU A 100 -5.08 31.24 -13.00
CA GLU A 100 -4.85 32.57 -13.57
C GLU A 100 -3.54 32.66 -14.36
N GLU A 101 -2.50 31.98 -13.88
CA GLU A 101 -1.18 31.95 -14.52
C GLU A 101 -0.94 30.61 -15.25
N CYS A 102 -0.43 30.71 -16.48
CA CYS A 102 -0.04 29.56 -17.29
C CYS A 102 1.18 29.89 -18.14
N ASP A 103 2.27 29.15 -17.94
CA ASP A 103 3.46 29.30 -18.77
C ASP A 103 3.24 28.72 -20.16
N TYR A 104 3.97 29.23 -21.15
CA TYR A 104 4.09 28.59 -22.46
C TYR A 104 5.53 28.18 -22.72
N LEU A 105 5.73 26.91 -23.06
CA LEU A 105 7.01 26.37 -23.50
C LEU A 105 6.85 25.80 -24.92
N ASP A 106 7.67 26.28 -25.85
CA ASP A 106 7.75 25.75 -27.24
C ASP A 106 8.51 24.41 -27.30
N ASP A 107 8.20 23.50 -26.38
CA ASP A 107 8.79 22.17 -26.24
C ASP A 107 7.75 21.09 -26.61
N THR A 108 8.21 20.00 -27.22
CA THR A 108 7.47 18.73 -27.24
C THR A 108 7.87 17.91 -26.01
N VAL A 109 6.89 17.49 -25.22
CA VAL A 109 7.12 16.73 -23.99
C VAL A 109 6.35 15.41 -23.96
N PHE A 110 6.81 14.46 -23.16
CA PHE A 110 6.10 13.21 -22.87
C PHE A 110 5.41 13.31 -21.51
N TYR A 111 4.12 13.01 -21.44
CA TYR A 111 3.39 12.99 -20.18
C TYR A 111 3.66 11.68 -19.42
N GLY A 112 4.42 11.78 -18.32
CA GLY A 112 4.75 10.67 -17.44
C GLY A 112 3.61 10.26 -16.50
N GLY A 113 2.60 11.12 -16.34
CA GLY A 113 1.54 10.92 -15.36
C GLY A 113 1.93 11.46 -13.99
N TRP A 114 1.37 10.89 -12.94
CA TRP A 114 1.71 11.25 -11.58
C TRP A 114 2.95 10.49 -11.08
N CYS A 115 3.69 11.08 -10.15
CA CYS A 115 4.81 10.44 -9.48
C CYS A 115 4.64 10.57 -7.97
N THR A 116 5.08 9.57 -7.20
CA THR A 116 5.11 9.59 -5.73
C THR A 116 6.43 8.99 -5.22
N ARG A 117 6.93 9.44 -4.06
CA ARG A 117 8.05 8.79 -3.35
C ARG A 117 7.64 7.58 -2.50
N GLN A 118 6.52 6.94 -2.81
CA GLN A 118 6.13 5.69 -2.16
C GLN A 118 6.47 4.51 -3.07
N TRP A 119 7.55 3.79 -2.78
CA TRP A 119 8.15 2.74 -3.63
C TRP A 119 7.12 1.80 -4.30
N GLY A 120 6.14 1.31 -3.54
CA GLY A 120 5.08 0.46 -4.08
C GLY A 120 4.22 1.14 -5.17
N HIS A 121 3.75 2.35 -4.91
CA HIS A 121 2.96 3.13 -5.87
C HIS A 121 3.81 3.64 -7.03
N PHE A 122 5.11 3.86 -6.80
CA PHE A 122 6.05 4.17 -7.86
C PHE A 122 6.11 3.06 -8.91
N LEU A 123 6.28 1.82 -8.47
CA LEU A 123 6.34 0.66 -9.38
C LEU A 123 4.99 0.35 -10.04
N LEU A 124 3.88 0.51 -9.31
CA LEU A 124 2.56 0.10 -9.79
C LEU A 124 1.81 1.18 -10.60
N GLU A 125 2.21 2.45 -10.49
CA GLU A 125 1.43 3.55 -11.08
C GLU A 125 2.31 4.58 -11.80
N CYS A 126 3.50 4.90 -11.29
CA CYS A 126 4.28 6.02 -11.82
C CYS A 126 5.01 5.67 -13.13
N ILE A 127 5.44 4.41 -13.30
CA ILE A 127 6.16 3.97 -14.50
C ILE A 127 5.24 3.49 -15.63
N CYS A 128 3.93 3.42 -15.40
CA CYS A 128 2.98 2.69 -16.26
C CYS A 128 2.71 3.35 -17.63
N ARG A 129 3.24 4.55 -17.88
CA ARG A 129 3.18 5.21 -19.21
C ARG A 129 4.49 5.15 -19.97
N LEU A 130 5.56 4.65 -19.36
CA LEU A 130 6.92 4.77 -19.89
C LEU A 130 7.34 3.60 -20.80
N TYR A 131 6.46 2.62 -21.02
CA TYR A 131 6.74 1.49 -21.91
C TYR A 131 7.14 1.89 -23.36
N PRO A 132 6.66 3.01 -23.97
CA PRO A 132 7.14 3.40 -25.30
C PRO A 132 8.62 3.81 -25.28
N ILE A 133 9.05 4.43 -24.18
CA ILE A 133 10.43 4.86 -23.96
C ILE A 133 11.31 3.63 -23.76
N ALA A 134 10.89 2.68 -22.91
CA ALA A 134 11.60 1.40 -22.75
C ALA A 134 11.74 0.61 -24.07
N LYS A 135 10.73 0.68 -24.95
CA LYS A 135 10.79 0.03 -26.28
C LYS A 135 11.76 0.71 -27.23
N ASN A 136 11.86 2.05 -27.20
CA ASN A 136 12.63 2.83 -28.17
C ASN A 136 13.28 4.05 -27.51
N PRO A 137 14.28 3.88 -26.62
CA PRO A 137 14.84 4.99 -25.84
C PRO A 137 15.45 6.08 -26.75
N GLU A 138 16.11 5.69 -27.83
CA GLU A 138 16.69 6.63 -28.81
C GLU A 138 15.66 7.57 -29.46
N LYS A 139 14.40 7.12 -29.64
CA LYS A 139 13.33 7.96 -30.19
C LYS A 139 12.96 9.10 -29.26
N TYR A 140 13.14 8.90 -27.95
CA TYR A 140 12.70 9.83 -26.90
C TYR A 140 13.87 10.48 -26.15
N LYS A 141 15.12 10.31 -26.60
CA LYS A 141 16.33 10.74 -25.88
C LYS A 141 16.42 12.24 -25.61
N ASP A 142 15.83 13.05 -26.49
CA ASP A 142 15.83 14.52 -26.42
C ASP A 142 14.48 15.07 -25.91
N ILE A 143 13.53 14.18 -25.54
CA ILE A 143 12.21 14.55 -25.06
C ILE A 143 12.19 14.54 -23.53
N LYS A 144 11.75 15.65 -22.93
CA LYS A 144 11.50 15.73 -21.47
C LYS A 144 10.25 14.93 -21.11
N VAL A 145 10.29 14.22 -19.99
CA VAL A 145 9.15 13.53 -19.39
C VAL A 145 8.64 14.36 -18.22
N VAL A 146 7.40 14.84 -18.35
CA VAL A 146 6.74 15.68 -17.34
C VAL A 146 5.91 14.81 -16.42
N PHE A 147 6.20 14.89 -15.12
CA PHE A 147 5.46 14.23 -14.05
C PHE A 147 4.74 15.25 -13.17
N LEU A 148 3.61 14.82 -12.61
CA LEU A 148 2.83 15.57 -11.63
C LEU A 148 3.14 15.07 -10.22
N GLN A 149 3.36 15.98 -9.26
CA GLN A 149 3.55 15.64 -7.85
C GLN A 149 2.33 16.08 -7.03
N PRO A 150 1.63 15.15 -6.35
CA PRO A 150 0.41 15.48 -5.60
C PRO A 150 0.67 16.11 -4.22
N VAL A 151 1.82 15.79 -3.59
CA VAL A 151 2.16 16.22 -2.23
C VAL A 151 3.68 16.41 -2.16
N ASP A 152 4.10 17.55 -1.62
CA ASP A 152 5.49 17.96 -1.40
C ASP A 152 6.35 18.13 -2.67
N ASP A 153 7.28 19.07 -2.58
CA ASP A 153 8.36 19.21 -3.56
C ASP A 153 9.49 18.27 -3.18
N TYR A 154 9.52 17.09 -3.81
CA TYR A 154 10.61 16.14 -3.63
C TYR A 154 11.33 15.86 -4.95
N GLU A 155 12.60 15.50 -4.82
CA GLU A 155 13.39 14.98 -5.94
C GLU A 155 13.21 13.46 -6.08
N ILE A 156 13.33 12.97 -7.32
CA ILE A 156 13.47 11.54 -7.60
C ILE A 156 14.96 11.21 -7.67
N ASP A 157 15.40 10.38 -6.74
CA ASP A 157 16.78 9.99 -6.50
C ASP A 157 16.90 8.49 -6.18
N GLY A 158 18.12 8.02 -5.96
CA GLY A 158 18.42 6.65 -5.53
C GLY A 158 17.73 5.58 -6.39
N SER A 159 17.07 4.62 -5.74
CA SER A 159 16.38 3.52 -6.42
C SER A 159 15.27 3.97 -7.37
N TYR A 160 14.63 5.12 -7.12
CA TYR A 160 13.59 5.63 -8.00
C TYR A 160 14.20 6.12 -9.33
N LEU A 161 15.28 6.91 -9.24
CA LEU A 161 16.01 7.37 -10.43
C LEU A 161 16.64 6.20 -11.18
N GLU A 162 17.23 5.23 -10.47
CA GLU A 162 17.84 4.05 -11.09
C GLU A 162 16.81 3.23 -11.90
N ILE A 163 15.55 3.12 -11.45
CA ILE A 163 14.48 2.52 -12.26
C ILE A 163 14.20 3.32 -13.53
N LEU A 164 14.15 4.65 -13.46
CA LEU A 164 13.96 5.49 -14.65
C LEU A 164 15.14 5.37 -15.63
N GLU A 165 16.36 5.26 -15.12
CA GLU A 165 17.56 5.00 -15.93
C GLU A 165 17.51 3.64 -16.62
N LEU A 166 17.04 2.59 -15.93
CA LEU A 166 16.83 1.27 -16.51
C LEU A 166 15.75 1.26 -17.61
N ILE A 167 14.79 2.20 -17.57
CA ILE A 167 13.80 2.42 -18.64
C ILE A 167 14.43 3.14 -19.85
N GLY A 168 15.57 3.81 -19.67
CA GLY A 168 16.25 4.57 -20.70
C GLY A 168 16.06 6.09 -20.58
N LEU A 169 15.64 6.59 -19.42
CA LEU A 169 15.60 8.03 -19.14
C LEU A 169 16.88 8.52 -18.48
N LYS A 170 17.30 9.73 -18.81
CA LYS A 170 18.33 10.45 -18.06
C LYS A 170 17.70 11.38 -17.01
N ARG A 171 18.44 11.72 -15.95
CA ARG A 171 17.96 12.59 -14.86
C ARG A 171 17.41 13.91 -15.39
N GLU A 172 18.11 14.51 -16.35
CA GLU A 172 17.78 15.79 -17.00
C GLU A 172 16.52 15.74 -17.86
N GLN A 173 16.05 14.54 -18.27
CA GLN A 173 14.77 14.39 -18.95
C GLN A 173 13.59 14.43 -17.97
N VAL A 174 13.81 14.17 -16.66
CA VAL A 174 12.73 14.06 -15.67
C VAL A 174 12.37 15.44 -15.12
N VAL A 175 11.18 15.93 -15.46
CA VAL A 175 10.69 17.25 -15.06
C VAL A 175 9.45 17.10 -14.18
N PHE A 176 9.43 17.80 -13.05
CA PHE A 176 8.24 17.90 -12.19
C PHE A 176 7.56 19.24 -12.38
N LEU A 177 6.27 19.19 -12.71
CA LEU A 177 5.50 20.39 -12.98
C LEU A 177 5.01 21.04 -11.67
N ARG A 178 5.20 22.35 -11.54
CA ARG A 178 4.84 23.14 -10.33
C ARG A 178 3.69 24.12 -10.55
N LYS A 179 3.47 24.56 -11.78
CA LYS A 179 2.39 25.46 -12.17
C LYS A 179 1.78 25.01 -13.49
N PRO A 180 0.53 25.39 -13.81
CA PRO A 180 -0.04 25.15 -15.12
C PRO A 180 0.91 25.59 -16.23
N THR A 181 1.15 24.72 -17.20
CA THR A 181 2.08 25.00 -18.29
C THR A 181 1.54 24.41 -19.58
N LYS A 182 1.41 25.26 -20.58
CA LYS A 182 1.10 24.90 -21.96
C LYS A 182 2.38 24.55 -22.70
N PHE A 183 2.33 23.44 -23.41
CA PHE A 183 3.41 22.99 -24.28
C PHE A 183 2.97 23.05 -25.74
N LYS A 184 3.92 23.24 -26.65
CA LYS A 184 3.66 23.11 -28.10
C LYS A 184 2.95 21.80 -28.43
N SER A 185 3.46 20.70 -27.88
CA SER A 185 2.80 19.39 -28.01
C SER A 185 3.13 18.47 -26.83
N VAL A 186 2.15 17.65 -26.45
CA VAL A 186 2.28 16.66 -25.38
C VAL A 186 1.98 15.27 -25.92
N ILE A 187 2.97 14.37 -25.83
CA ILE A 187 2.84 12.95 -26.15
C ILE A 187 2.25 12.22 -24.94
N VAL A 188 1.16 11.51 -25.14
CA VAL A 188 0.44 10.79 -24.10
C VAL A 188 0.27 9.33 -24.52
N ALA A 189 0.89 8.42 -23.77
CA ALA A 189 0.63 6.99 -23.89
C ALA A 189 -0.48 6.58 -22.91
N ASP A 190 -1.40 5.73 -23.36
CA ASP A 190 -2.34 5.04 -22.46
C ASP A 190 -1.55 4.27 -21.39
N THR A 191 -2.08 4.19 -20.17
CA THR A 191 -1.41 3.43 -19.11
C THR A 191 -1.40 1.93 -19.43
N CYS A 192 -0.26 1.27 -19.23
CA CYS A 192 -0.14 -0.17 -19.43
C CYS A 192 -0.63 -0.99 -18.22
N SER A 193 -0.87 -0.34 -17.08
CA SER A 193 -1.49 -0.94 -15.89
C SER A 193 -2.20 0.12 -15.04
N GLU A 194 -3.27 -0.28 -14.37
CA GLU A 194 -3.92 0.49 -13.31
C GLU A 194 -3.87 -0.36 -12.03
N ALA A 195 -3.30 0.21 -10.96
CA ALA A 195 -2.98 -0.56 -9.76
C ALA A 195 -4.21 -1.23 -9.15
N GLY A 196 -4.16 -2.55 -9.01
CA GLY A 196 -5.26 -3.37 -8.50
C GLY A 196 -6.45 -3.55 -9.44
N ILE A 197 -6.37 -3.08 -10.69
CA ILE A 197 -7.47 -3.18 -11.67
C ILE A 197 -7.05 -4.06 -12.85
N PHE A 198 -6.04 -3.63 -13.62
CA PHE A 198 -5.58 -4.40 -14.77
C PHE A 198 -4.10 -4.18 -15.07
N TYR A 199 -3.53 -5.09 -15.85
CA TYR A 199 -2.26 -4.92 -16.53
C TYR A 199 -2.33 -5.48 -17.96
N THR A 200 -1.43 -5.01 -18.82
CA THR A 200 -1.34 -5.39 -20.22
C THR A 200 -0.05 -6.14 -20.54
N ARG A 201 0.07 -6.64 -21.77
CA ARG A 201 1.34 -7.18 -22.29
C ARG A 201 2.47 -6.14 -22.25
N GLU A 202 2.16 -4.86 -22.41
CA GLU A 202 3.13 -3.76 -22.33
C GLU A 202 3.66 -3.57 -20.91
N TYR A 203 2.84 -3.80 -19.88
CA TYR A 203 3.30 -3.79 -18.49
C TYR A 203 4.24 -4.96 -18.21
N LYS A 204 3.88 -6.18 -18.67
CA LYS A 204 4.79 -7.35 -18.60
C LYS A 204 6.11 -7.09 -19.33
N PHE A 205 6.05 -6.47 -20.51
CA PHE A 205 7.24 -6.04 -21.24
C PHE A 205 8.08 -5.06 -20.41
N LEU A 206 7.48 -4.03 -19.83
CA LEU A 206 8.19 -3.01 -19.06
C LEU A 206 8.92 -3.62 -17.85
N ILE A 207 8.24 -4.48 -17.08
CA ILE A 207 8.86 -5.17 -15.94
C ILE A 207 10.00 -6.10 -16.39
N ASN A 208 9.81 -6.86 -17.47
CA ASN A 208 10.86 -7.73 -18.00
C ASN A 208 12.06 -6.94 -18.56
N HIS A 209 11.82 -5.78 -19.16
CA HIS A 209 12.86 -4.87 -19.63
C HIS A 209 13.71 -4.37 -18.45
N LEU A 210 13.07 -3.92 -17.36
CA LEU A 210 13.77 -3.52 -16.13
C LEU A 210 14.64 -4.65 -15.59
N ILE A 211 14.08 -5.86 -15.50
CA ILE A 211 14.82 -7.05 -15.05
C ILE A 211 16.03 -7.28 -15.97
N GLN A 212 15.83 -7.35 -17.28
CA GLN A 212 16.92 -7.58 -18.24
C GLN A 212 18.04 -6.54 -18.09
N LYS A 213 17.69 -5.25 -18.06
CA LYS A 213 18.66 -4.15 -17.94
C LYS A 213 19.42 -4.18 -16.62
N ALA A 214 18.76 -4.56 -15.52
CA ALA A 214 19.43 -4.73 -14.23
C ALA A 214 20.38 -5.95 -14.23
N MET A 215 19.99 -7.05 -14.89
CA MET A 215 20.83 -8.25 -15.00
C MET A 215 22.05 -8.06 -15.90
N GLU A 216 22.04 -7.09 -16.82
CA GLU A 216 23.22 -6.66 -17.60
C GLU A 216 24.26 -5.95 -16.71
N LYS A 217 23.84 -5.37 -15.58
CA LYS A 217 24.74 -4.71 -14.63
C LYS A 217 25.41 -5.73 -13.70
N PRO A 218 26.68 -5.52 -13.31
CA PRO A 218 27.43 -6.47 -12.49
C PRO A 218 26.78 -6.63 -11.11
N LEU A 219 26.65 -7.88 -10.65
CA LEU A 219 26.21 -8.21 -9.30
C LEU A 219 27.28 -7.81 -8.29
N LYS A 220 26.97 -6.86 -7.41
CA LYS A 220 27.89 -6.35 -6.37
C LYS A 220 27.61 -6.89 -4.97
N ILE A 221 26.58 -7.71 -4.82
CA ILE A 221 26.09 -8.19 -3.53
C ILE A 221 25.95 -9.71 -3.52
N LYS A 222 25.91 -10.28 -2.32
CA LYS A 222 25.54 -11.68 -2.13
C LYS A 222 24.02 -11.82 -2.25
N THR A 223 23.59 -12.86 -2.94
CA THR A 223 22.18 -13.23 -3.07
C THR A 223 21.85 -14.50 -2.28
N HIS A 224 20.57 -14.75 -2.05
CA HIS A 224 20.09 -15.82 -1.19
C HIS A 224 18.84 -16.48 -1.77
N LYS A 225 18.74 -17.80 -1.63
CA LYS A 225 17.57 -18.57 -2.09
C LYS A 225 16.33 -18.34 -1.23
N LYS A 226 16.52 -18.12 0.07
CA LYS A 226 15.45 -17.87 1.04
C LYS A 226 15.64 -16.50 1.66
N ILE A 227 14.70 -15.59 1.40
CA ILE A 227 14.78 -14.19 1.84
C ILE A 227 13.60 -13.86 2.74
N TYR A 228 13.87 -13.18 3.86
CA TYR A 228 12.86 -12.48 4.64
C TYR A 228 13.00 -10.98 4.37
N LEU A 229 12.01 -10.32 3.77
CA LEU A 229 12.03 -8.86 3.60
C LEU A 229 11.58 -8.22 4.92
N SER A 230 12.52 -7.61 5.62
CA SER A 230 12.35 -7.00 6.93
C SER A 230 12.08 -5.51 6.84
N ARG A 231 11.17 -5.01 7.68
CA ARG A 231 10.93 -3.56 7.86
C ARG A 231 11.74 -2.96 9.00
N LYS A 232 12.63 -3.71 9.65
CA LYS A 232 13.34 -3.30 10.86
C LYS A 232 14.16 -2.00 10.73
N ASN A 233 14.58 -1.62 9.53
CA ASN A 233 15.35 -0.39 9.30
C ASN A 233 14.51 0.74 8.65
N TRP A 234 13.19 0.56 8.56
CA TRP A 234 12.31 1.57 7.98
C TRP A 234 12.01 2.69 8.98
N VAL A 235 11.83 3.91 8.49
CA VAL A 235 11.66 5.11 9.32
C VAL A 235 10.41 5.11 10.22
N PHE A 236 9.44 4.20 10.00
CA PHE A 236 8.25 4.05 10.86
C PHE A 236 8.12 2.64 11.46
N THR A 237 9.23 2.10 11.96
CA THR A 237 9.30 0.79 12.65
C THR A 237 8.46 0.73 13.92
N ASP A 238 8.10 1.87 14.51
CA ASP A 238 7.26 1.97 15.70
C ASP A 238 5.83 1.45 15.50
N ARG A 239 5.44 1.20 14.24
CA ARG A 239 4.10 0.69 13.88
C ARG A 239 4.00 -0.82 13.85
N ASP A 240 5.10 -1.56 13.65
CA ASP A 240 5.08 -3.01 13.39
C ASP A 240 5.66 -3.79 14.59
N ILE A 241 4.89 -3.85 15.68
CA ILE A 241 5.35 -4.35 16.99
C ILE A 241 5.38 -5.88 16.99
N GLY A 242 6.53 -6.46 17.38
CA GLY A 242 6.72 -7.91 17.45
C GLY A 242 7.11 -8.59 16.13
N GLU A 243 7.31 -7.83 15.04
CA GLU A 243 7.81 -8.36 13.76
C GLU A 243 9.13 -9.13 13.95
N ASP A 244 10.00 -8.65 14.84
CA ASP A 244 11.30 -9.25 15.14
C ASP A 244 11.22 -10.71 15.59
N LYS A 245 10.13 -11.12 16.25
CA LYS A 245 9.90 -12.53 16.63
C LYS A 245 9.54 -13.39 15.42
N ILE A 246 8.76 -12.83 14.49
CA ILE A 246 8.42 -13.48 13.22
C ILE A 246 9.69 -13.62 12.35
N GLU A 247 10.43 -12.54 12.20
CA GLU A 247 11.71 -12.51 11.49
C GLU A 247 12.69 -13.54 12.07
N SER A 248 12.87 -13.57 13.40
CA SER A 248 13.75 -14.52 14.08
C SER A 248 13.33 -15.97 13.84
N PHE A 249 12.02 -16.25 13.82
CA PHE A 249 11.50 -17.58 13.49
C PHE A 249 11.88 -18.01 12.06
N PHE A 250 11.76 -17.14 11.07
CA PHE A 250 12.17 -17.47 9.70
C PHE A 250 13.69 -17.58 9.57
N ASN A 251 14.47 -16.72 10.23
CA ASN A 251 15.93 -16.80 10.24
C ASN A 251 16.44 -18.12 10.82
N LYS A 252 15.85 -18.59 11.93
CA LYS A 252 16.13 -19.92 12.53
C LYS A 252 15.90 -21.06 11.53
N ASN A 253 15.05 -20.83 10.54
CA ASN A 253 14.66 -21.76 9.48
C ASN A 253 15.38 -21.49 8.13
N GLY A 254 16.51 -20.78 8.16
CA GLY A 254 17.42 -20.63 7.02
C GLY A 254 17.05 -19.53 6.05
N PHE A 255 16.12 -18.64 6.41
CA PHE A 255 15.91 -17.39 5.69
C PHE A 255 16.97 -16.36 6.08
N VAL A 256 17.27 -15.46 5.16
CA VAL A 256 18.16 -14.32 5.39
C VAL A 256 17.35 -13.04 5.37
N SER A 257 17.36 -12.30 6.47
CA SER A 257 16.72 -10.99 6.57
C SER A 257 17.41 -9.95 5.68
N ILE A 258 16.61 -9.25 4.88
CA ILE A 258 17.04 -8.18 4.00
C ILE A 258 16.11 -6.99 4.21
N SER A 259 16.69 -5.81 4.39
CA SER A 259 15.96 -4.54 4.38
C SER A 259 16.13 -3.88 3.00
N PRO A 260 15.12 -3.94 2.10
CA PRO A 260 15.26 -3.52 0.70
C PRO A 260 15.73 -2.08 0.52
N GLU A 261 15.37 -1.19 1.46
CA GLU A 261 15.76 0.22 1.46
C GLU A 261 17.28 0.44 1.60
N LYS A 262 18.06 -0.59 1.96
CA LYS A 262 19.53 -0.54 2.00
C LYS A 262 20.20 -0.90 0.68
N TYR A 263 19.42 -1.26 -0.34
CA TYR A 263 19.91 -1.76 -1.61
C TYR A 263 19.43 -0.86 -2.75
N THR A 264 20.26 -0.71 -3.77
CA THR A 264 19.85 -0.01 -5.00
C THR A 264 18.74 -0.80 -5.71
N ALA A 265 18.03 -0.18 -6.67
CA ALA A 265 17.00 -0.89 -7.44
C ALA A 265 17.57 -2.10 -8.19
N VAL A 266 18.76 -1.96 -8.78
CA VAL A 266 19.47 -3.05 -9.47
C VAL A 266 19.78 -4.20 -8.50
N GLU A 267 20.27 -3.88 -7.30
CA GLU A 267 20.53 -4.88 -6.27
C GLU A 267 19.25 -5.56 -5.79
N GLN A 268 18.16 -4.81 -5.58
CA GLN A 268 16.85 -5.37 -5.25
C GLN A 268 16.35 -6.33 -6.34
N ILE A 269 16.51 -5.99 -7.62
CA ILE A 269 16.17 -6.88 -8.74
C ILE A 269 17.03 -8.16 -8.70
N HIS A 270 18.34 -8.05 -8.51
CA HIS A 270 19.24 -9.20 -8.38
C HIS A 270 18.85 -10.12 -7.21
N LEU A 271 18.49 -9.54 -6.06
CA LEU A 271 17.99 -10.31 -4.91
C LEU A 271 16.74 -11.11 -5.27
N MET A 272 15.77 -10.48 -5.93
CA MET A 272 14.50 -11.14 -6.29
C MET A 272 14.67 -12.18 -7.40
N GLN A 273 15.54 -11.97 -8.38
CA GLN A 273 15.83 -12.94 -9.44
C GLN A 273 16.57 -14.20 -8.95
N ASN A 274 17.33 -14.08 -7.86
CA ASN A 274 18.09 -15.20 -7.29
C ASN A 274 17.34 -15.95 -6.18
N ALA A 275 16.27 -15.36 -5.65
CA ALA A 275 15.42 -15.99 -4.65
C ALA A 275 14.59 -17.16 -5.21
N GLU A 276 14.26 -18.10 -4.33
CA GLU A 276 13.35 -19.23 -4.57
C GLU A 276 12.15 -19.17 -3.61
N HIS A 277 12.32 -18.56 -2.43
CA HIS A 277 11.25 -18.34 -1.48
C HIS A 277 11.44 -17.00 -0.77
N VAL A 278 10.45 -16.12 -0.87
CA VAL A 278 10.41 -14.82 -0.18
C VAL A 278 9.32 -14.81 0.88
N VAL A 279 9.65 -14.32 2.08
CA VAL A 279 8.72 -14.11 3.18
C VAL A 279 8.72 -12.62 3.54
N CYS A 280 7.55 -12.02 3.78
CA CYS A 280 7.46 -10.65 4.25
C CYS A 280 6.10 -10.33 4.87
N ALA A 281 6.04 -9.27 5.68
CA ALA A 281 4.77 -8.75 6.17
C ALA A 281 3.95 -8.11 5.03
N VAL A 282 2.61 -8.26 5.10
CA VAL A 282 1.70 -7.61 4.14
C VAL A 282 1.74 -6.09 4.32
N SER A 283 2.11 -5.42 3.23
CA SER A 283 2.08 -3.98 3.00
C SER A 283 2.56 -3.76 1.55
N THR A 284 3.44 -2.80 1.29
CA THR A 284 4.07 -2.54 -0.01
C THR A 284 5.34 -3.35 -0.27
N LEU A 285 5.93 -4.01 0.74
CA LEU A 285 7.12 -4.86 0.55
C LEU A 285 6.92 -5.99 -0.48
N PRO A 286 5.79 -6.73 -0.46
CA PRO A 286 5.50 -7.76 -1.46
C PRO A 286 5.55 -7.30 -2.92
N HIS A 287 5.35 -6.00 -3.21
CA HIS A 287 5.39 -5.47 -4.58
C HIS A 287 6.76 -5.65 -5.25
N ASN A 288 7.84 -5.81 -4.48
CA ASN A 288 9.17 -6.15 -5.02
C ASN A 288 9.18 -7.50 -5.78
N LEU A 289 8.20 -8.38 -5.54
CA LEU A 289 8.07 -9.62 -6.29
C LEU A 289 7.72 -9.42 -7.76
N LEU A 290 7.36 -8.21 -8.19
CA LEU A 290 7.37 -7.83 -9.61
C LEU A 290 8.73 -8.11 -10.27
N PHE A 291 9.82 -8.06 -9.52
CA PHE A 291 11.16 -8.35 -10.03
C PHE A 291 11.59 -9.80 -9.85
N ALA A 292 10.73 -10.67 -9.30
CA ALA A 292 11.06 -12.07 -9.11
C ALA A 292 10.81 -12.91 -10.37
N LYS A 293 11.24 -14.17 -10.29
CA LYS A 293 10.88 -15.19 -11.27
C LYS A 293 9.39 -15.53 -11.17
N ASP A 294 8.81 -15.83 -12.32
CA ASP A 294 7.43 -16.28 -12.38
C ASP A 294 7.28 -17.59 -11.58
N GLY A 295 6.19 -17.74 -10.81
CA GLY A 295 5.99 -18.94 -9.99
C GLY A 295 6.80 -19.01 -8.71
N ILE A 296 7.53 -17.96 -8.32
CA ILE A 296 8.29 -17.97 -7.05
C ILE A 296 7.35 -18.21 -5.86
N LYS A 297 7.84 -18.96 -4.87
CA LYS A 297 7.13 -19.18 -3.61
C LYS A 297 7.17 -17.90 -2.77
N ALA A 298 6.00 -17.45 -2.34
CA ALA A 298 5.84 -16.28 -1.48
C ALA A 298 5.06 -16.66 -0.22
N THR A 299 5.48 -16.12 0.92
CA THR A 299 4.73 -16.27 2.18
C THR A 299 4.52 -14.90 2.81
N PHE A 300 3.25 -14.51 2.91
CA PHE A 300 2.85 -13.21 3.38
C PHE A 300 2.30 -13.28 4.80
N ILE A 301 2.91 -12.51 5.69
CA ILE A 301 2.52 -12.44 7.09
C ILE A 301 1.52 -11.29 7.24
N ASN A 302 0.25 -11.64 7.45
CA ASN A 302 -0.78 -10.66 7.71
C ASN A 302 -0.58 -10.05 9.09
N LYS A 303 -0.73 -8.72 9.15
CA LYS A 303 -0.66 -7.92 10.37
C LYS A 303 -2.01 -7.36 10.81
N ILE A 304 -3.04 -7.59 9.99
CA ILE A 304 -4.44 -7.25 10.18
C ILE A 304 -5.26 -8.15 9.23
N CYS A 305 -6.58 -8.25 9.41
CA CYS A 305 -7.49 -9.06 8.59
C CYS A 305 -7.67 -8.56 7.14
N LEU A 306 -6.96 -7.50 6.73
CA LEU A 306 -7.02 -6.94 5.39
C LEU A 306 -5.77 -7.29 4.59
N PRO A 307 -5.90 -8.09 3.53
CA PRO A 307 -4.83 -8.24 2.57
C PRO A 307 -4.66 -6.94 1.74
N ASN A 308 -3.46 -6.71 1.21
CA ASN A 308 -3.21 -5.58 0.32
C ASN A 308 -3.76 -5.91 -1.08
N LEU A 309 -4.85 -5.25 -1.47
CA LEU A 309 -5.54 -5.49 -2.74
C LEU A 309 -4.64 -5.29 -3.97
N LEU A 310 -3.71 -4.32 -3.91
CA LEU A 310 -2.79 -4.06 -5.01
C LEU A 310 -1.81 -5.21 -5.23
N GLN A 311 -1.56 -6.01 -4.19
CA GLN A 311 -0.66 -7.16 -4.29
C GLN A 311 -1.23 -8.27 -5.17
N PHE A 312 -2.56 -8.45 -5.23
CA PHE A 312 -3.15 -9.49 -6.06
C PHE A 312 -2.87 -9.31 -7.56
N LEU A 313 -2.76 -8.06 -8.03
CA LEU A 313 -2.31 -7.78 -9.39
C LEU A 313 -0.86 -8.25 -9.59
N VAL A 314 0.04 -8.01 -8.63
CA VAL A 314 1.44 -8.47 -8.69
C VAL A 314 1.51 -10.00 -8.68
N ASP A 315 0.73 -10.64 -7.81
CA ASP A 315 0.58 -12.08 -7.75
C ASP A 315 0.10 -12.64 -9.10
N ASP A 316 -0.77 -11.89 -9.80
CA ASP A 316 -1.24 -12.29 -11.11
C ASP A 316 -0.17 -12.16 -12.20
N VAL A 317 0.45 -10.98 -12.31
CA VAL A 317 1.50 -10.66 -13.28
C VAL A 317 2.62 -11.70 -13.27
N LYS A 318 3.03 -12.13 -12.07
CA LYS A 318 4.16 -13.05 -11.84
C LYS A 318 3.76 -14.48 -11.52
N ASN A 319 2.47 -14.80 -11.57
CA ASN A 319 1.96 -16.14 -11.27
C ASN A 319 2.52 -16.70 -9.95
N LEU A 320 2.50 -15.90 -8.88
CA LEU A 320 3.16 -16.25 -7.62
C LEU A 320 2.47 -17.43 -6.91
N ASP A 321 3.26 -18.30 -6.27
CA ASP A 321 2.76 -19.33 -5.35
C ASP A 321 2.66 -18.75 -3.94
N VAL A 322 1.50 -18.18 -3.61
CA VAL A 322 1.31 -17.37 -2.41
C VAL A 322 0.64 -18.16 -1.28
N THR A 323 1.24 -18.10 -0.10
CA THR A 323 0.63 -18.52 1.16
C THR A 323 0.50 -17.34 2.12
N TYR A 324 -0.71 -17.07 2.62
CA TYR A 324 -0.94 -16.07 3.67
C TYR A 324 -0.97 -16.73 5.05
N ILE A 325 -0.43 -16.03 6.05
CA ILE A 325 -0.47 -16.45 7.46
C ILE A 325 -0.95 -15.31 8.32
N ASP A 326 -2.06 -15.51 9.04
CA ASP A 326 -2.52 -14.56 10.05
C ASP A 326 -1.68 -14.70 11.32
N ALA A 327 -0.73 -13.80 11.51
CA ALA A 327 0.20 -13.77 12.63
C ALA A 327 0.06 -12.47 13.45
N TYR A 328 -1.18 -12.04 13.74
CA TYR A 328 -1.44 -10.80 14.46
C TYR A 328 -2.46 -10.94 15.60
N ARG A 329 -2.56 -9.88 16.40
CA ARG A 329 -3.68 -9.59 17.30
C ARG A 329 -4.11 -8.15 17.16
N THR A 330 -5.42 -7.92 17.07
CA THR A 330 -5.99 -6.58 17.01
C THR A 330 -6.94 -6.39 18.19
N LEU A 331 -6.70 -5.38 19.04
CA LEU A 331 -7.62 -5.03 20.13
C LEU A 331 -8.53 -3.84 19.79
N TYR A 332 -8.04 -2.95 18.94
CA TYR A 332 -8.71 -1.73 18.50
C TYR A 332 -8.60 -1.59 16.98
N PRO A 333 -9.55 -0.90 16.32
CA PRO A 333 -9.42 -0.64 14.90
C PRO A 333 -8.24 0.30 14.73
N VAL A 334 -7.32 -0.07 13.83
CA VAL A 334 -6.15 0.74 13.49
C VAL A 334 -6.16 1.01 12.00
N HIS A 335 -5.84 2.24 11.64
CA HIS A 335 -5.77 2.62 10.24
C HIS A 335 -4.66 1.81 9.55
N VAL A 336 -4.97 1.15 8.42
CA VAL A 336 -4.09 0.20 7.71
C VAL A 336 -2.74 0.77 7.28
N GLY A 337 -2.65 2.08 7.08
CA GLY A 337 -1.39 2.78 6.81
C GLY A 337 -0.66 3.34 8.04
N LYS A 338 -1.30 3.41 9.21
CA LYS A 338 -0.78 4.13 10.39
C LYS A 338 -0.51 3.22 11.59
N GLY A 339 -1.12 2.04 11.69
CA GLY A 339 -0.97 1.14 12.84
C GLY A 339 -1.41 1.80 14.17
N PRO A 340 -0.93 1.32 15.33
CA PRO A 340 0.07 0.26 15.50
C PRO A 340 -0.49 -1.13 15.18
N PHE A 341 0.38 -2.05 14.79
CA PHE A 341 0.09 -3.46 14.52
C PHE A 341 0.85 -4.33 15.52
N LEU A 342 0.23 -5.39 16.01
CA LEU A 342 0.84 -6.33 16.93
C LEU A 342 0.95 -7.70 16.26
N PHE A 343 2.16 -8.04 15.86
CA PHE A 343 2.49 -9.38 15.39
C PHE A 343 2.56 -10.34 16.58
N CYS A 344 2.22 -11.61 16.34
CA CYS A 344 2.36 -12.65 17.33
C CYS A 344 2.57 -14.03 16.70
N VAL A 345 3.39 -14.84 17.36
CA VAL A 345 3.41 -16.27 17.08
C VAL A 345 2.11 -16.86 17.61
N ASN A 346 1.30 -17.44 16.73
CA ASN A 346 0.04 -18.04 17.11
C ASN A 346 -0.15 -19.42 16.45
N LYS A 347 -1.33 -20.03 16.64
CA LYS A 347 -1.65 -21.36 16.11
C LYS A 347 -1.44 -21.49 14.59
N ASN A 348 -1.68 -20.43 13.82
CA ASN A 348 -1.57 -20.45 12.37
C ASN A 348 -0.11 -20.54 11.95
N LEU A 349 0.77 -19.75 12.57
CA LEU A 349 2.22 -19.84 12.35
C LEU A 349 2.79 -21.18 12.83
N ILE A 350 2.31 -21.70 13.96
CA ILE A 350 2.70 -23.05 14.44
C ILE A 350 2.28 -24.14 13.44
N ASN A 351 1.06 -24.08 12.93
CA ASN A 351 0.58 -25.05 11.95
C ASN A 351 1.38 -24.97 10.66
N TYR A 352 1.64 -23.75 10.16
CA TYR A 352 2.52 -23.53 9.02
C TYR A 352 3.91 -24.14 9.24
N ALA A 353 4.49 -23.92 10.43
CA ALA A 353 5.79 -24.48 10.77
C ALA A 353 5.78 -26.01 10.75
N LYS A 354 4.75 -26.64 11.30
CA LYS A 354 4.60 -28.11 11.30
C LYS A 354 4.46 -28.66 9.88
N ASP A 355 3.57 -28.05 9.09
CA ASP A 355 3.28 -28.49 7.72
C ASP A 355 4.49 -28.34 6.77
N ASN A 356 5.41 -27.42 7.08
CA ASN A 356 6.60 -27.17 6.28
C ASN A 356 7.89 -27.76 6.92
N ASN A 357 7.77 -28.64 7.92
CA ASN A 357 8.91 -29.26 8.63
C ASN A 357 9.94 -28.23 9.15
N MET A 358 9.45 -27.09 9.63
CA MET A 358 10.27 -26.01 10.18
C MET A 358 10.54 -26.25 11.67
N LYS A 359 11.68 -25.74 12.16
CA LYS A 359 11.95 -25.61 13.59
C LYS A 359 10.86 -24.76 14.24
N MET A 360 10.31 -25.24 15.35
CA MET A 360 9.25 -24.55 16.07
C MET A 360 9.71 -23.17 16.60
N PRO A 361 8.78 -22.20 16.64
CA PRO A 361 9.04 -20.90 17.27
C PRO A 361 9.28 -21.08 18.78
N ASP A 362 10.16 -20.25 19.34
CA ASP A 362 10.57 -20.35 20.74
C ASP A 362 9.55 -19.74 21.72
N VAL A 363 8.67 -18.87 21.23
CA VAL A 363 7.68 -18.15 22.03
C VAL A 363 6.30 -18.28 21.38
N PHE A 364 5.25 -18.43 22.20
CA PHE A 364 3.86 -18.41 21.76
C PHE A 364 3.12 -17.19 22.33
N GLY A 365 2.34 -16.53 21.49
CA GLY A 365 1.65 -15.28 21.80
C GLY A 365 2.52 -14.04 21.51
N PRO A 366 1.98 -12.84 21.76
CA PRO A 366 2.78 -11.63 21.81
C PRO A 366 3.65 -11.66 23.08
N ASP A 367 4.87 -11.13 22.99
CA ASP A 367 5.67 -10.89 24.18
C ASP A 367 4.96 -9.87 25.11
N LYS A 368 5.21 -9.97 26.43
CA LYS A 368 4.57 -9.07 27.40
C LYS A 368 4.92 -7.60 27.13
N GLU A 369 6.17 -7.29 26.78
CA GLU A 369 6.60 -5.92 26.51
C GLU A 369 6.06 -5.41 25.18
N ASP A 370 6.01 -6.28 24.15
CA ASP A 370 5.35 -5.96 22.88
C ASP A 370 3.88 -5.60 23.09
N PHE A 371 3.18 -6.41 23.89
CA PHE A 371 1.77 -6.16 24.21
C PHE A 371 1.58 -4.84 24.96
N LEU A 372 2.42 -4.55 25.96
CA LEU A 372 2.37 -3.28 26.69
C LEU A 372 2.68 -2.08 25.78
N THR A 373 3.64 -2.22 24.88
CA THR A 373 4.01 -1.19 23.89
C THR A 373 2.87 -0.93 22.92
N TYR A 374 2.24 -1.98 22.40
CA TYR A 374 1.04 -1.87 21.55
C TYR A 374 -0.08 -1.12 22.26
N ILE A 375 -0.39 -1.50 23.50
CA ILE A 375 -1.41 -0.82 24.31
C ILE A 375 -1.07 0.66 24.50
N ARG A 376 0.17 1.00 24.86
CA ARG A 376 0.61 2.39 25.03
C ARG A 376 0.41 3.20 23.74
N LEU A 377 0.79 2.65 22.59
CA LEU A 377 0.68 3.33 21.30
C LEU A 377 -0.78 3.52 20.87
N VAL A 378 -1.62 2.50 21.07
CA VAL A 378 -3.07 2.63 20.83
C VAL A 378 -3.65 3.77 21.69
N PHE A 379 -3.33 3.81 22.99
CA PHE A 379 -3.82 4.88 23.87
C PHE A 379 -3.27 6.26 23.52
N SER A 380 -2.00 6.37 23.10
CA SER A 380 -1.44 7.66 22.67
C SER A 380 -2.23 8.24 21.50
N LYS A 381 -2.59 7.40 20.52
CA LYS A 381 -3.38 7.83 19.36
C LYS A 381 -4.82 8.16 19.72
N ILE A 382 -5.42 7.44 20.68
CA ILE A 382 -6.77 7.73 21.18
C ILE A 382 -6.82 9.06 21.95
N ASN A 383 -5.78 9.40 22.70
CA ASN A 383 -5.73 10.64 23.49
C ASN A 383 -5.63 11.92 22.63
N HIS A 384 -5.29 11.79 21.35
CA HIS A 384 -5.25 12.90 20.39
C HIS A 384 -6.53 13.05 19.56
N LEU A 385 -7.54 12.19 19.79
CA LEU A 385 -8.83 12.30 19.15
C LEU A 385 -9.62 13.46 19.74
N SER A 386 -10.26 14.25 18.89
CA SER A 386 -11.25 15.23 19.30
C SER A 386 -12.46 14.54 19.95
N GLU A 387 -13.27 15.30 20.68
CA GLU A 387 -14.47 14.76 21.33
C GLU A 387 -15.47 14.17 20.31
N GLU A 388 -15.57 14.78 19.12
CA GLU A 388 -16.32 14.24 17.98
C GLU A 388 -15.70 12.97 17.41
N GLU A 389 -14.38 12.92 17.21
CA GLU A 389 -13.71 11.72 16.69
C GLU A 389 -13.82 10.55 17.66
N PHE A 390 -13.75 10.82 18.97
CA PHE A 390 -13.98 9.82 20.00
C PHE A 390 -15.44 9.39 20.06
N LEU A 391 -16.41 10.30 19.91
CA LEU A 391 -17.84 9.99 19.87
C LEU A 391 -18.23 9.22 18.61
N VAL A 392 -17.63 9.51 17.46
CA VAL A 392 -17.78 8.74 16.21
C VAL A 392 -17.19 7.35 16.41
N LEU A 393 -15.95 7.24 16.90
CA LEU A 393 -15.37 5.94 17.22
C LEU A 393 -16.23 5.17 18.24
N ASN A 394 -16.78 5.84 19.26
CA ASN A 394 -17.63 5.24 20.28
C ASN A 394 -19.06 4.92 19.84
N SER A 395 -19.65 5.68 18.92
CA SER A 395 -20.93 5.35 18.29
C SER A 395 -20.77 4.19 17.32
N LEU A 396 -19.65 4.14 16.57
CA LEU A 396 -19.21 2.98 15.80
C LEU A 396 -18.93 1.75 16.70
N PHE A 397 -18.59 1.95 17.98
CA PHE A 397 -18.43 0.86 18.97
C PHE A 397 -19.75 0.35 19.60
N GLN A 398 -20.83 1.16 19.58
CA GLN A 398 -22.13 0.84 20.18
C GLN A 398 -23.19 0.41 19.16
N ASN A 399 -23.17 1.00 17.96
CA ASN A 399 -24.08 0.64 16.87
C ASN A 399 -23.42 -0.43 16.00
N ASN A 400 -23.63 -1.69 16.40
CA ASN A 400 -23.23 -2.88 15.65
C ASN A 400 -24.11 -3.10 14.39
N THR A 401 -24.47 -2.03 13.69
CA THR A 401 -25.32 -2.05 12.49
C THR A 401 -25.03 -0.81 11.62
N GLN A 402 -23.90 -0.80 10.92
CA GLN A 402 -23.71 -0.20 9.59
C GLN A 402 -22.23 -0.32 9.20
N ASP A 403 -21.93 -1.38 8.45
CA ASP A 403 -20.96 -1.56 7.35
C ASP A 403 -19.55 -0.93 7.33
N ASP A 404 -19.14 -0.11 8.31
CA ASP A 404 -17.90 0.68 8.16
C ASP A 404 -16.66 0.11 8.89
N PHE A 405 -16.80 -0.89 9.78
CA PHE A 405 -15.66 -1.49 10.50
C PHE A 405 -15.79 -3.00 10.76
N ILE A 406 -15.66 -3.82 9.70
CA ILE A 406 -15.58 -5.29 9.80
C ILE A 406 -14.12 -5.72 10.03
N PHE A 407 -13.49 -5.32 11.14
CA PHE A 407 -12.08 -5.65 11.42
C PHE A 407 -11.85 -6.62 12.58
N TYR A 408 -12.93 -7.17 13.16
CA TYR A 408 -12.83 -8.09 14.29
C TYR A 408 -13.21 -9.50 13.88
N SER A 409 -12.33 -10.45 14.21
CA SER A 409 -12.74 -11.85 14.30
C SER A 409 -13.74 -12.03 15.46
N PRO A 410 -14.66 -13.02 15.38
CA PRO A 410 -15.54 -13.39 16.51
C PRO A 410 -14.78 -13.69 17.82
N ARG A 411 -13.51 -14.09 17.73
CA ARG A 411 -12.64 -14.37 18.90
C ARG A 411 -12.09 -13.09 19.54
N GLU A 412 -11.81 -12.06 18.76
CA GLU A 412 -11.39 -10.74 19.27
C GLU A 412 -12.54 -10.03 20.01
N LEU A 413 -13.78 -10.27 19.58
CA LEU A 413 -14.99 -9.85 20.30
C LEU A 413 -15.16 -10.50 21.70
N ILE A 414 -14.59 -11.68 21.94
CA ILE A 414 -14.60 -12.32 23.28
C ILE A 414 -13.53 -11.70 24.17
N PHE A 415 -12.34 -11.42 23.62
CA PHE A 415 -11.25 -10.75 24.33
C PHE A 415 -11.65 -9.32 24.77
N LYS A 416 -12.49 -8.65 23.98
CA LYS A 416 -13.17 -7.37 24.27
C LYS A 416 -13.87 -7.35 25.65
N LYS A 417 -14.50 -8.47 26.05
CA LYS A 417 -15.25 -8.59 27.32
C LYS A 417 -14.32 -8.65 28.54
N TYR A 418 -13.20 -9.35 28.41
CA TYR A 418 -12.19 -9.46 29.48
C TYR A 418 -11.34 -8.19 29.60
N PHE A 419 -11.03 -7.54 28.48
CA PHE A 419 -10.32 -6.27 28.45
C PHE A 419 -11.07 -5.17 29.21
N HIS A 420 -12.39 -5.04 29.04
CA HIS A 420 -13.22 -4.10 29.81
C HIS A 420 -13.09 -4.32 31.33
N LYS A 421 -13.03 -5.59 31.77
CA LYS A 421 -12.87 -5.95 33.18
C LYS A 421 -11.48 -5.59 33.71
N ILE A 422 -10.44 -5.73 32.87
CA ILE A 422 -9.06 -5.34 33.18
C ILE A 422 -8.93 -3.82 33.22
N MET A 423 -9.51 -3.09 32.27
CA MET A 423 -9.53 -1.62 32.25
C MET A 423 -10.28 -1.03 33.44
N TRP A 424 -11.42 -1.63 33.81
CA TRP A 424 -12.13 -1.26 35.04
C TRP A 424 -11.24 -1.44 36.27
N LYS A 425 -10.52 -2.57 36.39
CA LYS A 425 -9.58 -2.81 37.50
C LYS A 425 -8.35 -1.88 37.48
N LEU A 426 -7.80 -1.56 36.32
CA LEU A 426 -6.66 -0.64 36.18
C LEU A 426 -7.07 0.80 36.50
N SER A 427 -8.31 1.19 36.20
CA SER A 427 -8.88 2.50 36.57
C SER A 427 -9.08 2.67 38.07
N LEU A 428 -9.22 1.56 38.82
CA LEU A 428 -9.33 1.56 40.28
C LEU A 428 -7.96 1.71 40.97
N GLY A 429 -6.84 1.59 40.25
CA GLY A 429 -5.48 1.56 40.82
C GLY A 429 -4.56 2.73 40.48
N LYS A 430 -4.97 3.69 39.64
CA LYS A 430 -4.15 4.86 39.28
C LYS A 430 -4.90 6.17 39.52
N LYS A 431 -4.42 6.94 40.51
CA LYS A 431 -4.97 8.24 40.92
C LYS A 431 -4.90 9.37 39.87
N ASN A 432 -4.26 9.18 38.71
CA ASN A 432 -4.07 10.24 37.70
C ASN A 432 -4.54 9.87 36.30
N PHE A 433 -5.61 9.08 36.16
CA PHE A 433 -6.43 9.14 34.96
C PHE A 433 -7.57 10.12 35.25
N HIS A 434 -7.95 10.99 34.32
CA HIS A 434 -9.02 11.98 34.47
C HIS A 434 -10.39 11.31 34.68
N LEU A 435 -10.56 10.74 35.88
CA LEU A 435 -11.69 9.98 36.36
C LEU A 435 -12.91 10.89 36.50
N GLU A 436 -12.70 12.18 36.79
CA GLU A 436 -13.77 13.18 36.83
C GLU A 436 -14.44 13.36 35.47
N LYS A 437 -13.66 13.37 34.37
CA LYS A 437 -14.22 13.49 33.01
C LYS A 437 -15.00 12.22 32.66
N TYR A 438 -14.48 11.05 32.98
CA TYR A 438 -15.18 9.77 32.76
C TYR A 438 -16.45 9.60 33.62
N ILE A 439 -16.41 9.95 34.91
CA ILE A 439 -17.54 9.87 35.85
C ILE A 439 -18.64 10.88 35.48
N LYS A 440 -18.27 12.13 35.17
CA LYS A 440 -19.22 13.19 34.79
C LYS A 440 -19.97 12.83 33.50
N TYR A 441 -19.31 12.14 32.57
CA TYR A 441 -19.96 11.63 31.34
C TYR A 441 -20.77 10.36 31.57
N LYS A 442 -20.33 9.42 32.42
CA LYS A 442 -21.12 8.23 32.79
C LYS A 442 -22.42 8.61 33.50
N MET A 443 -22.41 9.64 34.34
CA MET A 443 -23.61 10.20 34.97
C MET A 443 -24.55 10.86 33.94
N LYS A 444 -24.00 11.57 32.94
CA LYS A 444 -24.77 12.17 31.84
C LYS A 444 -25.43 11.10 30.95
N LEU A 445 -24.72 9.99 30.71
CA LEU A 445 -25.20 8.81 29.97
C LEU A 445 -26.32 8.05 30.69
N ASN A 446 -26.24 7.90 32.01
CA ASN A 446 -27.31 7.29 32.79
C ASN A 446 -28.57 8.19 32.80
N LYS A 447 -28.41 9.51 32.89
CA LYS A 447 -29.51 10.48 32.76
C LYS A 447 -30.17 10.44 31.38
N MET A 448 -29.38 10.32 30.30
CA MET A 448 -29.93 10.17 28.94
C MET A 448 -30.64 8.84 28.73
N LYS A 449 -30.19 7.75 29.37
CA LYS A 449 -30.90 6.47 29.35
C LYS A 449 -32.22 6.53 30.12
N GLU A 450 -32.27 7.18 31.27
CA GLU A 450 -33.52 7.40 32.01
C GLU A 450 -34.53 8.25 31.21
N MET A 451 -34.06 9.22 30.42
CA MET A 451 -34.91 10.02 29.51
C MET A 451 -35.39 9.28 28.26
N TYR A 452 -34.75 8.17 27.88
CA TYR A 452 -35.11 7.39 26.67
C TYR A 452 -36.02 6.19 26.99
N TYR A 453 -36.21 5.88 28.28
CA TYR A 453 -37.07 4.81 28.79
C TYR A 453 -38.28 5.34 29.59
N GLN A 454 -38.49 6.66 29.61
CA GLN A 454 -39.78 7.32 29.88
C GLN A 454 -40.36 7.77 28.55
#